data_AF-A0A9D4HFL1-F1
#
_entry.id   AF-A0A9D4HFL1-F1
#
_cell.length_a   1.000
_cell.length_b   1.000
_cell.length_c   1.000
_cell.angle_alpha   90.00
_cell.angle_beta   90.00
_cell.angle_gamma   90.00
#
_symmetry.space_group_name_H-M   'P 1'
#
loop_
_entity.id
_entity.type
_entity.pdbx_description
1 polymer ?
#
loop_
_entity_poly.entity_id
_entity_poly.type
_entity_poly.pdbx_seq_one_letter_code
_entity_poly.pdbx_strand_id
1 'polypeptide(L)'
;MVTRGSTLSITCKSTSNPSPPTYTWTLPGSTIQTGASLSITDIQPSRSGQYQLLVWNSMTPTGGTSRIGTSDATFTLDVLCMLSFYYNR
;
A
#
# COMPACT_ATOMS: atom_id res chain seq x y z
N MET A 1 3.49 0.79 15.99
CA MET A 1 2.17 0.22 16.36
C MET A 1 1.11 1.20 15.90
N VAL A 2 0.08 0.73 15.19
CA VAL A 2 -1.06 1.56 14.78
C VAL A 2 -2.22 1.27 15.73
N THR A 3 -2.84 2.31 16.27
CA THR A 3 -3.94 2.18 17.24
C THR A 3 -5.29 2.35 16.55
N ARG A 4 -6.32 1.70 17.09
CA ARG A 4 -7.70 1.81 16.59
C ARG A 4 -8.13 3.27 16.45
N GLY A 5 -8.80 3.60 15.35
CA GLY A 5 -9.30 4.95 15.09
C GLY A 5 -8.26 5.91 14.50
N SER A 6 -6.99 5.51 14.43
CA SER A 6 -5.95 6.29 13.75
C SER A 6 -6.14 6.30 12.24
N THR A 7 -5.54 7.30 11.59
CA THR A 7 -5.40 7.33 10.13
C THR A 7 -4.00 6.84 9.77
N LEU A 8 -3.94 5.79 8.95
CA LEU A 8 -2.69 5.28 8.38
C LEU A 8 -2.52 5.86 6.98
N SER A 9 -1.38 6.49 6.73
CA SER A 9 -1.00 6.97 5.41
C SER A 9 0.32 6.31 5.00
N ILE A 10 0.32 5.65 3.85
CA ILE A 10 1.47 4.96 3.28
C ILE A 10 1.73 5.57 1.92
N THR A 11 2.95 6.04 1.70
CA THR A 11 3.37 6.60 0.42
C THR A 11 4.49 5.75 -0.16
N CYS A 12 4.30 5.25 -1.37
CA CYS A 12 5.36 4.64 -2.15
C CYS A 12 5.99 5.69 -3.07
N LYS A 13 7.31 5.66 -3.18
CA LYS A 13 8.07 6.46 -4.14
C LYS A 13 8.82 5.50 -5.05
N SER A 14 8.54 5.57 -6.34
CA SER A 14 9.26 4.80 -7.37
C SER A 14 9.79 5.75 -8.44
N THR A 15 11.05 5.55 -8.82
CA THR A 15 11.68 6.25 -9.94
C THR A 15 11.57 5.37 -11.18
N SER A 16 10.68 5.74 -12.11
CA SER A 16 10.52 5.02 -13.38
C SER A 16 10.92 5.90 -14.57
N ASN A 17 11.46 5.26 -15.60
CA ASN A 17 11.64 5.87 -16.90
C ASN A 17 11.03 4.92 -17.96
N PRO A 18 9.94 5.30 -18.63
CA PRO A 18 9.21 6.56 -18.56
C PRO A 18 8.42 6.73 -17.24
N SER A 19 8.11 7.99 -16.94
CA SER A 19 7.33 8.43 -15.77
C SER A 19 5.98 8.99 -16.24
N PRO A 20 4.91 8.89 -15.42
CA PRO A 20 4.83 8.22 -14.12
C PRO A 20 4.60 6.70 -14.23
N PRO A 21 4.98 5.91 -13.21
CA PRO A 21 4.57 4.51 -13.14
C PRO A 21 3.14 4.39 -12.62
N THR A 22 2.53 3.25 -12.91
CA THR A 22 1.23 2.84 -12.39
C THR A 22 1.39 2.15 -11.05
N TYR A 23 0.57 2.51 -10.07
CA TYR A 23 0.55 1.91 -8.73
C TYR A 23 -0.77 1.19 -8.49
N THR A 24 -0.69 -0.06 -8.05
CA THR A 24 -1.83 -0.91 -7.68
C THR A 24 -1.60 -1.52 -6.31
N TRP A 25 -2.47 -1.22 -5.37
CA TRP A 25 -2.50 -1.81 -4.04
C TRP A 25 -3.53 -2.93 -3.99
N THR A 26 -3.14 -4.08 -3.45
CA THR A 26 -4.04 -5.16 -3.07
C THR A 26 -4.10 -5.21 -1.55
N LEU A 27 -5.26 -4.90 -1.00
CA LEU A 27 -5.56 -4.89 0.42
C LEU A 27 -6.07 -6.28 0.86
N PRO A 28 -6.09 -6.56 2.18
CA PRO A 28 -6.77 -7.74 2.73
C PRO A 28 -8.21 -7.84 2.21
N GLY A 29 -8.62 -9.04 1.81
CA GLY A 29 -9.94 -9.27 1.20
C GLY A 29 -10.01 -8.91 -0.30
N SER A 30 -8.86 -8.81 -0.98
CA SER A 30 -8.76 -8.60 -2.43
C SER A 30 -9.32 -7.27 -2.93
N THR A 31 -9.41 -6.26 -2.05
CA THR A 31 -9.79 -4.91 -2.45
C THR A 31 -8.61 -4.27 -3.18
N ILE A 32 -8.88 -3.69 -4.36
CA ILE A 32 -7.85 -3.02 -5.18
C ILE A 32 -7.98 -1.50 -5.02
N GLN A 33 -6.86 -0.82 -4.81
CA GLN A 33 -6.76 0.64 -4.87
C GLN A 33 -5.61 1.07 -5.78
N THR A 34 -5.69 2.27 -6.32
CA THR A 34 -4.65 2.84 -7.20
C THR A 34 -4.11 4.14 -6.66
N GLY A 35 -2.88 4.46 -7.03
CA GLY A 35 -2.21 5.69 -6.65
C GLY A 35 -0.95 5.46 -5.80
N ALA A 36 -0.06 6.46 -5.80
CA ALA A 36 1.21 6.37 -5.11
C ALA A 36 1.08 6.35 -3.58
N SER A 37 -0.07 6.77 -3.04
CA SER A 37 -0.35 6.75 -1.60
C SER A 37 -1.64 5.99 -1.29
N LEU A 38 -1.60 5.21 -0.21
CA LEU A 38 -2.72 4.51 0.39
C LEU A 38 -3.09 5.21 1.69
N SER A 39 -4.35 5.59 1.85
CA SER A 39 -4.88 6.22 3.07
C SER A 39 -6.01 5.39 3.64
N ILE A 40 -5.88 4.95 4.89
CA ILE A 40 -6.89 4.19 5.62
C ILE A 40 -7.25 4.98 6.88
N THR A 41 -8.44 5.57 6.87
CA THR A 41 -8.99 6.30 8.02
C THR A 41 -9.73 5.34 8.96
N ASP A 42 -9.85 5.74 10.23
CA ASP A 42 -10.56 4.99 11.27
C ASP A 42 -10.17 3.50 11.29
N ILE A 43 -8.86 3.25 11.34
CA ILE A 43 -8.33 1.91 11.16
C ILE A 43 -8.78 0.98 12.30
N GLN A 44 -9.28 -0.20 11.94
CA GLN A 44 -9.81 -1.19 12.88
C GLN A 44 -8.91 -2.44 12.91
N PRO A 45 -8.92 -3.24 13.98
CA PRO A 45 -8.23 -4.53 14.02
C PRO A 45 -8.57 -5.47 12.85
N SER A 46 -9.78 -5.35 12.28
CA SER A 46 -10.19 -6.09 11.08
C SER A 46 -9.47 -5.68 9.80
N ARG A 47 -8.77 -4.53 9.79
CA ARG A 47 -7.92 -4.07 8.68
C ARG A 47 -6.51 -4.66 8.75
N SER A 48 -6.17 -5.40 9.81
CA SER A 48 -4.91 -6.14 9.88
C SER A 48 -4.82 -7.18 8.75
N GLY A 49 -3.61 -7.44 8.28
CA GLY A 49 -3.36 -8.40 7.22
C GLY A 49 -2.23 -7.97 6.29
N GLN A 50 -2.07 -8.73 5.21
CA GLN A 50 -1.05 -8.46 4.21
C GLN A 50 -1.56 -7.44 3.18
N TYR A 51 -0.73 -6.46 2.90
CA TYR A 51 -0.94 -5.45 1.87
C TYR A 51 0.18 -5.60 0.84
N GLN A 52 -0.21 -5.65 -0.42
CA GLN A 52 0.72 -5.77 -1.54
C GLN A 52 0.60 -4.53 -2.42
N LEU A 53 1.72 -4.05 -2.91
CA LEU A 53 1.82 -2.99 -3.89
C LEU A 53 2.51 -3.54 -5.12
N LEU A 54 1.92 -3.32 -6.29
CA LEU A 54 2.53 -3.53 -7.58
C LEU A 54 2.72 -2.16 -8.24
N VAL A 55 3.94 -1.89 -8.66
CA VAL A 55 4.33 -0.71 -9.41
C VAL A 55 4.84 -1.15 -10.77
N TRP A 56 4.33 -0.57 -11.85
CA TRP A 56 4.77 -0.94 -13.19
C TRP A 56 4.75 0.23 -14.16
N ASN A 57 5.62 0.18 -15.15
CA ASN A 57 5.63 1.11 -16.28
C ASN A 57 5.97 0.36 -17.57
N SER A 58 5.65 0.94 -18.72
CA SER A 58 6.05 0.39 -20.01
C SER A 58 6.60 1.47 -20.94
N MET A 59 7.54 1.08 -21.80
CA MET A 59 8.09 1.93 -22.85
C MET A 59 8.11 1.19 -24.16
N THR A 60 7.73 1.85 -25.24
CA THR A 60 7.87 1.32 -26.60
C THR A 60 8.84 2.23 -27.36
N PRO A 61 10.10 1.80 -27.60
CA PRO A 61 11.02 2.53 -28.45
C PRO A 61 10.50 2.62 -29.88
N THR A 62 10.79 3.72 -30.58
CA THR A 62 10.44 3.87 -32.01
C THR A 62 11.08 2.75 -32.82
N GLY A 63 10.27 1.96 -33.52
CA GLY A 63 10.74 0.81 -34.31
C GLY A 63 11.21 -0.39 -33.48
N GLY A 64 11.00 -0.38 -32.16
CA GLY A 64 11.38 -1.46 -31.24
C GLY A 64 10.17 -2.17 -30.61
N THR A 65 10.46 -3.11 -29.70
CA THR A 65 9.45 -3.84 -28.92
C THR A 65 9.14 -3.16 -27.59
N SER A 66 7.93 -3.33 -27.08
CA SER A 66 7.54 -2.78 -25.79
C SER A 66 8.30 -3.46 -24.64
N ARG A 67 8.86 -2.66 -23.74
CA ARG A 67 9.55 -3.09 -22.53
C ARG A 67 8.69 -2.73 -21.34
N ILE A 68 8.52 -3.66 -20.40
CA ILE A 68 7.73 -3.47 -19.18
C ILE A 68 8.68 -3.59 -17.99
N GLY A 69 8.66 -2.59 -17.11
CA GLY A 69 9.28 -2.63 -15.79
C GLY A 69 8.22 -2.87 -14.72
N THR A 70 8.48 -3.81 -13.81
CA THR A 70 7.60 -4.15 -12.69
C THR A 70 8.40 -4.22 -11.40
N SER A 71 7.85 -3.72 -10.30
CA SER A 71 8.37 -3.85 -8.95
C SER A 71 7.21 -4.06 -8.00
N ASP A 72 7.37 -4.97 -7.05
CA ASP A 72 6.39 -5.23 -6.01
C ASP A 72 6.95 -4.93 -4.62
N ALA A 73 6.05 -4.66 -3.67
CA ALA A 73 6.36 -4.52 -2.26
C ALA A 73 5.24 -5.13 -1.44
N THR A 74 5.57 -5.84 -0.37
CA THR A 74 4.59 -6.44 0.53
C THR A 74 4.91 -6.06 1.97
N PHE A 75 3.89 -5.69 2.74
CA PHE A 75 4.02 -5.49 4.18
C PHE A 75 2.80 -6.05 4.90
N THR A 76 2.99 -6.44 6.16
CA THR A 76 1.90 -6.87 7.02
C THR A 76 1.56 -5.75 7.98
N LEU A 77 0.30 -5.34 7.98
CA LEU A 77 -0.23 -4.40 8.95
C LEU A 77 -0.78 -5.19 10.13
N ASP A 78 -0.30 -4.88 11.33
CA ASP A 78 -0.88 -5.37 12.57
C ASP A 78 -1.42 -4.19 13.40
N VAL A 79 -2.74 -4.10 13.47
CA VAL A 79 -3.47 -3.14 14.29
C VAL A 79 -3.81 -3.81 15.61
N LEU A 80 -3.00 -3.52 16.62
CA LEU A 80 -3.21 -4.00 17.98
C LEU A 80 -4.50 -3.38 18.55
N CYS A 81 -5.31 -4.21 19.20
CA CYS A 81 -6.29 -3.71 20.13
C CYS A 81 -5.54 -2.98 21.25
N MET A 82 -5.90 -1.73 21.57
CA MET A 82 -5.53 -1.20 22.87
C MET A 82 -6.27 -2.07 23.90
N LEU A 83 -5.57 -3.04 24.50
CA LEU A 83 -5.96 -3.54 25.81
C LEU A 83 -5.96 -2.31 26.72
N SER A 84 -7.14 -1.75 26.95
CA SER A 84 -7.34 -0.67 27.90
C SER A 84 -7.07 -1.22 29.29
N PHE A 85 -5.80 -1.29 29.69
CA PHE A 85 -5.42 -1.28 31.09
C PHE A 85 -5.63 0.15 31.59
N TYR A 86 -6.90 0.53 31.78
CA TYR A 86 -7.21 1.54 32.80
C TYR A 86 -6.79 0.91 34.13
N TYR A 87 -5.55 1.12 34.54
CA TYR A 87 -5.16 0.88 35.93
C TYR A 87 -5.81 2.01 36.71
N ASN A 88 -6.96 1.73 37.34
CA ASN A 88 -7.55 2.62 38.33
C ASN A 88 -6.47 2.94 39.36
N ARG A 89 -6.20 4.22 39.57
CA ARG A 89 -5.60 4.69 40.81
C ARG A 89 -6.49 5.77 41.39
#